data_AF-A8Y3K6-F1
#
_entry.id   AF-A8Y3K6-F1
#
_cell.length_a   1.000
_cell.length_b   1.000
_cell.length_c   1.000
_cell.angle_alpha   90.00
_cell.angle_beta   90.00
_cell.angle_gamma   90.00
#
_symmetry.space_group_name_H-M   'P 1'
#
loop_
_entity.id
_entity.type
_entity.pdbx_description
1 polymer ?
#
loop_
_entity_poly.entity_id
_entity_poly.type
_entity_poly.pdbx_seq_one_letter_code
_entity_poly.pdbx_strand_id
1 'polypeptide(L)'
;MSIEKKVFDVQHFCKRHLQIKNDQIYTKFELFSLIDLIIDEFRKEPTLAEISPPVRIVGDIHGQHDDLVRLLNCKNEGNTASIDDRKPSYAFSTKKIPNFQNFVFQILFPKQYVLLRGNHETKVINFRYGFRHEILRRLTSKRDAQEVWERFNDAFSFMPLACLVGHKILCMHGGISPDLVSLDAIRMIQRPLIDVNHNRLAQDLLWADPEDFERMLPSTTVVSNLPWVEKYRPSKLNELVAHEQVVKTLTKFIENRTLPHLLFYGPPGTGKTTTVLAAARKMYHPSKMSSMVLELNASDERGIDVVRNTIVNFAQTKGLQAFASASDKDSVPFKLVILDEADAMTKDAQNALRRVIEKYTDNVRFCIICNYLASIIPAIQSRCTRFRFAPLDQSLIVPRLDFIVKSEGLQMTPDGREALLRVSKGDMRTVINTLQSTAMSFEVVSESTVYQCIGQPTPAEMKKVVTLLLNQTAKTCMNKIKKSLFENGYALQDVITHLHDLAFSMDIPDSAMSAIIVGLGEVEENLSTGCSNETQLAAVVAAFFEAKSCV
;
A
#
# COMPACT_ATOMS: atom_id res chain seq x y z
N MET A 1 54.20 -10.96 -36.38
CA MET A 1 53.14 -9.97 -36.64
C MET A 1 52.73 -9.37 -35.32
N SER A 2 53.01 -8.08 -35.16
CA SER A 2 52.82 -7.29 -33.96
C SER A 2 51.35 -7.30 -33.56
N ILE A 3 51.05 -7.73 -32.32
CA ILE A 3 49.72 -7.60 -31.74
C ILE A 3 49.52 -6.11 -31.48
N GLU A 4 48.79 -5.43 -32.36
CA GLU A 4 48.34 -4.06 -32.11
C GLU A 4 47.59 -4.03 -30.77
N LYS A 5 48.16 -3.34 -29.77
CA LYS A 5 47.44 -3.00 -28.55
C LYS A 5 46.23 -2.18 -28.98
N LYS A 6 45.02 -2.75 -28.88
CA LYS A 6 43.78 -2.00 -29.04
C LYS A 6 43.81 -0.85 -28.02
N VAL A 7 43.97 0.38 -28.50
CA VAL A 7 43.85 1.58 -27.67
C VAL A 7 42.36 1.84 -27.49
N PHE A 8 41.90 1.97 -26.25
CA PHE A 8 40.50 2.30 -25.96
C PHE A 8 40.25 3.77 -26.28
N ASP A 9 39.49 4.04 -27.34
CA ASP A 9 39.03 5.38 -27.69
C ASP A 9 37.72 5.70 -26.97
N VAL A 10 37.84 6.45 -25.87
CA VAL A 10 36.72 6.89 -25.04
C VAL A 10 35.71 7.72 -25.84
N GLN A 11 36.18 8.60 -26.73
CA GLN A 11 35.28 9.46 -27.51
C GLN A 11 34.50 8.65 -28.53
N HIS A 12 35.14 7.68 -29.18
CA HIS A 12 34.46 6.75 -30.08
C HIS A 12 33.43 5.89 -29.34
N PHE A 13 33.79 5.35 -28.17
CA PHE A 13 32.87 4.58 -27.33
C PHE A 13 31.65 5.41 -26.91
N CYS A 14 31.87 6.62 -26.39
CA CYS A 14 30.79 7.50 -25.94
C CYS A 14 29.86 7.88 -27.08
N LYS A 15 30.40 8.22 -28.27
CA LYS A 15 29.59 8.52 -29.47
C LYS A 15 28.72 7.32 -29.87
N ARG A 16 29.31 6.13 -29.90
CA ARG A 16 28.63 4.89 -30.26
C ARG A 16 27.52 4.51 -29.25
N HIS A 17 27.76 4.78 -27.96
CA HIS A 17 26.79 4.54 -26.88
C HIS A 17 25.62 5.53 -26.93
N LEU A 18 25.90 6.81 -27.19
CA LEU A 18 24.91 7.89 -27.21
C LEU A 18 24.00 7.91 -28.44
N GLN A 19 24.38 7.23 -29.53
CA GLN A 19 23.64 7.25 -30.80
C GLN A 19 22.59 6.13 -30.95
N ILE A 20 22.64 5.05 -30.15
CA ILE A 20 21.92 3.80 -30.44
C ILE A 20 21.06 3.36 -29.24
N LYS A 21 19.82 2.94 -29.51
CA LYS A 21 18.87 2.41 -28.51
C LYS A 21 19.34 1.05 -27.93
N ASN A 22 19.33 0.96 -26.60
CA ASN A 22 19.27 -0.17 -25.62
C ASN A 22 19.84 -1.59 -25.90
N ASP A 23 20.05 -2.06 -27.14
CA ASP A 23 20.43 -3.46 -27.45
C ASP A 23 21.89 -3.62 -27.93
N GLN A 24 22.77 -2.72 -27.52
CA GLN A 24 24.17 -2.76 -27.94
C GLN A 24 24.97 -3.82 -27.17
N ILE A 25 25.67 -4.69 -27.91
CA ILE A 25 26.62 -5.66 -27.38
C ILE A 25 27.97 -4.96 -27.17
N TYR A 26 28.59 -5.17 -26.01
CA TYR A 26 29.91 -4.64 -25.69
C TYR A 26 30.92 -5.77 -25.59
N THR A 27 32.20 -5.44 -25.79
CA THR A 27 33.29 -6.35 -25.44
C THR A 27 33.72 -6.14 -23.99
N LYS A 28 34.25 -7.20 -23.36
CA LYS A 28 34.83 -7.11 -22.02
C LYS A 28 35.91 -6.03 -21.92
N PHE A 29 36.77 -5.93 -22.94
CA PHE A 29 37.84 -4.93 -23.00
C PHE A 29 37.27 -3.51 -22.91
N GLU A 30 36.25 -3.19 -23.72
CA GLU A 30 35.62 -1.86 -23.70
C GLU A 30 34.99 -1.54 -22.33
N LEU A 31 34.29 -2.49 -21.72
CA LEU A 31 33.66 -2.26 -20.42
C LEU A 31 34.69 -2.15 -19.31
N PHE A 32 35.73 -2.97 -19.28
CA PHE A 32 36.81 -2.85 -18.31
C PHE A 32 37.51 -1.50 -18.43
N SER A 33 37.87 -1.08 -19.64
CA SER A 33 38.51 0.23 -19.86
C SER A 33 37.61 1.39 -19.44
N LEU A 34 36.29 1.31 -19.70
CA LEU A 34 35.33 2.31 -19.25
C LEU A 34 35.26 2.36 -17.71
N ILE A 35 35.14 1.20 -17.06
CA ILE A 35 35.02 1.12 -15.59
C ILE A 35 36.29 1.61 -14.91
N ASP A 36 37.47 1.30 -15.45
CA ASP A 36 38.74 1.78 -14.91
C ASP A 36 38.83 3.32 -14.95
N LEU A 37 38.39 3.95 -16.04
CA LEU A 37 38.31 5.41 -16.16
C LEU A 37 37.34 6.03 -15.15
N ILE A 38 36.19 5.38 -14.93
CA ILE A 38 35.19 5.82 -13.95
C ILE A 38 35.72 5.72 -12.53
N ILE A 39 36.40 4.62 -12.19
CA ILE A 39 37.06 4.43 -10.89
C ILE A 39 38.05 5.57 -10.64
N ASP A 40 38.86 5.90 -11.64
CA ASP A 40 39.83 6.99 -11.53
C ASP A 40 39.16 8.36 -11.35
N GLU A 41 37.98 8.57 -11.94
CA GLU A 41 37.23 9.81 -11.75
C GLU A 41 36.58 9.90 -10.37
N PHE A 42 35.87 8.85 -9.94
CA PHE A 42 35.27 8.81 -8.60
C PHE A 42 36.30 8.88 -7.47
N ARG A 43 37.53 8.43 -7.70
CA ARG A 43 38.64 8.55 -6.74
C ARG A 43 39.04 10.02 -6.50
N LYS A 44 38.88 10.90 -7.51
CA LYS A 44 39.20 12.33 -7.39
C LYS A 44 38.11 13.11 -6.68
N GLU A 45 36.86 12.70 -6.86
CA GLU A 45 35.73 13.31 -6.16
C GLU A 45 35.80 13.02 -4.66
N PRO A 46 35.39 13.92 -3.76
CA PRO A 46 35.29 13.65 -2.32
C PRO A 46 34.02 12.84 -1.98
N THR A 47 33.97 12.26 -0.78
CA THR A 47 32.81 11.44 -0.35
C THR A 47 31.53 12.27 -0.19
N LEU A 48 31.68 13.54 0.22
CA LEU A 48 30.67 14.59 0.10
C LEU A 48 31.09 15.52 -1.05
N ALA A 49 30.50 15.33 -2.22
CA ALA A 49 30.73 16.19 -3.38
C ALA A 49 30.19 17.61 -3.13
N GLU A 50 30.80 18.62 -3.73
CA GLU A 50 30.35 20.02 -3.59
C GLU A 50 30.18 20.65 -4.97
N ILE A 51 29.05 21.35 -5.16
CA ILE A 51 28.73 21.95 -6.45
C ILE A 51 28.06 23.32 -6.27
N SER A 52 28.48 24.29 -7.08
CA SER A 52 27.97 25.65 -7.02
C SER A 52 26.76 25.85 -7.95
N PRO A 53 25.72 26.58 -7.51
CA PRO A 53 24.58 26.91 -8.37
C PRO A 53 25.01 27.78 -9.56
N PRO A 54 24.30 27.74 -10.71
CA PRO A 54 23.02 27.06 -10.91
C PRO A 54 23.17 25.54 -11.14
N VAL A 55 22.37 24.73 -10.45
CA VAL A 55 22.37 23.26 -10.53
C VAL A 55 20.95 22.73 -10.73
N ARG A 56 20.79 21.67 -11.52
CA ARG A 56 19.60 20.83 -11.60
C ARG A 56 19.81 19.56 -10.79
N ILE A 57 19.01 19.38 -9.76
CA ILE A 57 19.00 18.15 -8.96
C ILE A 57 17.99 17.21 -9.60
N VAL A 58 18.46 16.01 -9.97
CA VAL A 58 17.63 14.98 -10.60
C VAL A 58 17.55 13.80 -9.63
N GLY A 59 16.33 13.52 -9.17
CA GLY A 59 16.02 12.35 -8.36
C GLY A 59 15.94 11.08 -9.20
N ASP A 60 15.34 10.04 -8.64
CA ASP A 60 15.28 8.75 -9.32
C ASP A 60 14.47 8.80 -10.62
N ILE A 61 15.13 8.41 -11.71
CA ILE A 61 14.54 8.29 -13.04
C ILE A 61 14.13 6.85 -13.37
N HIS A 62 14.26 5.91 -12.43
CA HIS A 62 13.85 4.51 -12.60
C HIS A 62 14.44 3.78 -13.81
N GLY A 63 15.59 4.24 -14.33
CA GLY A 63 16.20 3.72 -15.56
C GLY A 63 15.56 4.22 -16.86
N GLN A 64 14.68 5.23 -16.80
CA GLN A 64 14.03 5.85 -17.96
C GLN A 64 15.03 6.69 -18.77
N HIS A 65 15.60 6.07 -19.80
CA HIS A 65 16.61 6.67 -20.66
C HIS A 65 16.14 7.95 -21.36
N ASP A 66 14.93 7.95 -21.92
CA ASP A 66 14.41 9.10 -22.67
C ASP A 66 14.26 10.34 -21.77
N ASP A 67 13.94 10.14 -20.50
CA ASP A 67 13.81 11.22 -19.52
C ASP A 67 15.19 11.77 -19.12
N LEU A 68 16.21 10.92 -18.97
CA LEU A 68 17.59 11.35 -18.74
C LEU A 68 18.10 12.25 -19.88
N VAL A 69 17.91 11.83 -21.14
CA VAL A 69 18.35 12.59 -22.32
C VAL A 69 17.62 13.93 -22.41
N ARG A 70 16.32 13.96 -22.10
CA ARG A 70 15.53 15.20 -22.02
C ARG A 70 16.00 16.13 -20.91
N LEU A 71 16.24 15.61 -19.71
CA LEU A 71 16.66 16.40 -18.54
C LEU A 71 18.02 17.07 -18.75
N LEU A 72 18.93 16.39 -19.44
CA LEU A 72 20.23 16.93 -19.82
C LEU A 72 20.15 17.90 -21.00
N ASN A 73 18.98 18.09 -21.62
CA ASN A 73 18.77 18.92 -22.82
C ASN A 73 19.82 18.64 -23.90
N CYS A 74 20.18 17.37 -24.09
CA CYS A 74 21.13 16.96 -25.12
C CYS A 74 20.48 17.17 -26.50
N LYS A 75 21.00 18.14 -27.26
CA LYS A 75 20.66 18.28 -28.67
C LYS A 75 21.47 17.27 -29.47
N ASN A 76 20.81 16.39 -30.21
CA ASN A 76 21.45 15.56 -31.23
C ASN A 76 21.68 16.41 -32.50
N GLU A 77 22.54 17.42 -32.41
CA GLU A 77 22.97 18.21 -33.57
C GLU A 77 24.37 17.73 -33.99
N GLY A 78 24.43 16.76 -34.91
CA GLY A 78 25.70 16.20 -35.40
C GLY A 78 26.44 15.35 -34.37
N ASN A 79 27.58 14.77 -34.78
CA ASN A 79 28.31 13.68 -34.10
C ASN A 79 28.97 14.03 -32.73
N THR A 80 28.40 14.93 -31.93
CA THR A 80 28.91 15.37 -30.63
C THR A 80 27.76 15.63 -29.67
N ALA A 81 27.66 14.86 -28.58
CA ALA A 81 26.84 15.27 -27.44
C ALA A 81 27.58 16.39 -26.71
N SER A 82 27.08 17.63 -26.85
CA SER A 82 27.57 18.76 -26.08
C SER A 82 26.55 19.11 -25.00
N ILE A 83 27.00 19.11 -23.74
CA ILE A 83 26.36 19.92 -22.70
C ILE A 83 26.96 21.32 -22.88
N ASP A 84 26.10 22.30 -23.12
CA ASP A 84 26.51 23.70 -23.28
C ASP A 84 27.08 24.22 -21.94
N ASP A 85 28.30 24.76 -21.94
CA ASP A 85 28.98 25.32 -20.76
C ASP A 85 28.21 26.48 -20.09
N ARG A 86 27.17 27.02 -20.75
CA ARG A 86 26.27 28.04 -20.20
C ARG A 86 25.07 27.48 -19.42
N LYS A 87 24.95 26.14 -19.28
CA LYS A 87 23.82 25.45 -18.64
C LYS A 87 24.15 25.01 -17.20
N PRO A 88 23.12 24.79 -16.34
CA PRO A 88 23.32 24.39 -14.96
C PRO A 88 24.05 23.05 -14.82
N SER A 89 24.82 22.89 -13.76
CA SER A 89 25.42 21.60 -13.37
C SER A 89 24.34 20.61 -12.89
N TYR A 90 24.67 19.33 -12.72
CA TYR A 90 23.72 18.28 -12.37
C TYR A 90 24.18 17.44 -11.20
N ALA A 91 23.25 17.15 -10.28
CA ALA A 91 23.42 16.18 -9.20
C ALA A 91 22.37 15.08 -9.34
N PHE A 92 22.80 13.83 -9.50
CA PHE A 92 21.93 12.67 -9.75
C PHE A 92 21.92 11.72 -8.56
N SER A 93 20.72 11.32 -8.11
CA SER A 93 20.51 10.30 -7.08
C SER A 93 19.79 9.09 -7.68
N THR A 94 20.31 7.88 -7.48
CA THR A 94 19.85 6.66 -8.18
C THR A 94 19.13 5.67 -7.24
N LYS A 95 17.79 5.58 -7.30
CA LYS A 95 17.00 4.54 -6.56
C LYS A 95 16.67 3.29 -7.37
N LYS A 96 17.20 3.12 -8.59
CA LYS A 96 17.08 1.90 -9.40
C LYS A 96 18.38 1.59 -10.15
N ILE A 97 18.40 0.44 -10.83
CA ILE A 97 19.55 -0.13 -11.57
C ILE A 97 20.38 0.96 -12.28
N PRO A 98 21.70 1.06 -12.02
CA PRO A 98 22.56 2.04 -12.65
C PRO A 98 22.63 1.80 -14.16
N ASN A 99 22.25 2.81 -14.94
CA ASN A 99 22.35 2.77 -16.39
C ASN A 99 23.77 3.13 -16.82
N PHE A 100 24.35 2.35 -17.76
CA PHE A 100 25.66 2.62 -18.39
C PHE A 100 25.80 4.06 -18.88
N GLN A 101 24.68 4.69 -19.23
CA GLN A 101 24.64 6.06 -19.71
C GLN A 101 25.06 7.10 -18.65
N ASN A 102 24.71 6.91 -17.36
CA ASN A 102 25.09 7.83 -16.28
C ASN A 102 26.61 7.86 -16.10
N PHE A 103 27.23 6.70 -16.23
CA PHE A 103 28.68 6.54 -16.18
C PHE A 103 29.40 7.24 -17.33
N VAL A 104 28.85 7.15 -18.55
CA VAL A 104 29.38 7.87 -19.70
C VAL A 104 29.29 9.38 -19.48
N PHE A 105 28.19 9.89 -18.93
CA PHE A 105 28.06 11.32 -18.62
C PHE A 105 29.03 11.77 -17.52
N GLN A 106 29.25 10.96 -16.49
CA GLN A 106 30.25 11.22 -15.45
C GLN A 106 31.66 11.39 -16.05
N ILE A 107 32.04 10.54 -17.01
CA ILE A 107 33.35 10.65 -17.69
C ILE A 107 33.44 11.89 -18.59
N LEU A 108 32.37 12.18 -19.33
CA LEU A 108 32.36 13.29 -20.29
C LEU A 108 32.31 14.66 -19.61
N PHE A 109 31.65 14.76 -18.46
CA PHE A 109 31.35 16.02 -17.78
C PHE A 109 31.68 15.99 -16.27
N PRO A 110 32.89 15.59 -15.85
CA PRO A 110 33.21 15.32 -14.44
C PRO A 110 33.09 16.53 -13.51
N LYS A 111 33.16 17.75 -14.06
CA LYS A 111 32.99 19.00 -13.28
C LYS A 111 31.54 19.49 -13.22
N GLN A 112 30.67 18.97 -14.08
CA GLN A 112 29.29 19.43 -14.25
C GLN A 112 28.26 18.34 -13.92
N TYR A 113 28.67 17.08 -13.77
CA TYR A 113 27.80 15.94 -13.53
C TYR A 113 28.33 15.16 -12.34
N VAL A 114 27.55 15.11 -11.26
CA VAL A 114 27.88 14.37 -10.03
C VAL A 114 26.88 13.24 -9.86
N LEU A 115 27.38 12.00 -9.82
CA LEU A 115 26.58 10.81 -9.58
C LEU A 115 26.72 10.33 -8.13
N LEU A 116 25.62 10.29 -7.40
CA LEU A 116 25.58 9.81 -6.02
C LEU A 116 25.28 8.32 -5.96
N ARG A 117 25.90 7.65 -4.99
CA ARG A 117 25.68 6.23 -4.72
C ARG A 117 24.34 6.00 -4.04
N GLY A 118 23.52 5.10 -4.58
CA GLY A 118 22.30 4.61 -3.96
C GLY A 118 22.40 3.19 -3.41
N ASN A 119 21.27 2.69 -2.88
CA ASN A 119 21.18 1.33 -2.36
C ASN A 119 21.26 0.27 -3.48
N HIS A 120 20.85 0.61 -4.70
CA HIS A 120 20.98 -0.24 -5.88
C HIS A 120 22.42 -0.42 -6.35
N GLU A 121 23.34 0.47 -5.98
CA GLU A 121 24.79 0.35 -6.22
C GLU A 121 25.51 -0.49 -5.13
N THR A 122 24.75 -1.25 -4.34
CA THR A 122 25.30 -2.27 -3.44
C THR A 122 25.28 -3.66 -4.08
N LYS A 123 26.31 -4.47 -3.80
CA LYS A 123 26.51 -5.80 -4.40
C LYS A 123 25.31 -6.73 -4.23
N VAL A 124 24.63 -6.67 -3.08
CA VAL A 124 23.47 -7.52 -2.79
C VAL A 124 22.26 -7.11 -3.62
N ILE A 125 22.02 -5.81 -3.76
CA ILE A 125 20.83 -5.28 -4.43
C ILE A 125 20.99 -5.32 -5.94
N ASN A 126 22.14 -4.90 -6.49
CA ASN A 126 22.36 -5.02 -7.94
C ASN A 126 22.39 -6.48 -8.43
N PHE A 127 22.73 -7.43 -7.56
CA PHE A 127 22.64 -8.87 -7.86
C PHE A 127 21.19 -9.32 -7.98
N ARG A 128 20.35 -8.97 -6.99
CA ARG A 128 18.96 -9.43 -6.88
C ARG A 128 18.02 -8.72 -7.86
N TYR A 129 18.24 -7.44 -8.12
CA TYR A 129 17.30 -6.58 -8.85
C TYR A 129 17.71 -6.26 -10.30
N GLY A 130 18.39 -7.19 -10.98
CA GLY A 130 18.45 -7.20 -12.45
C GLY A 130 19.68 -6.58 -13.13
N PHE A 131 20.52 -5.80 -12.44
CA PHE A 131 21.75 -5.21 -13.05
C PHE A 131 22.70 -6.29 -13.58
N ARG A 132 22.93 -7.35 -12.79
CA ARG A 132 23.74 -8.50 -13.23
C ARG A 132 23.14 -9.18 -14.47
N HIS A 133 21.81 -9.27 -14.54
CA HIS A 133 21.11 -9.84 -15.69
C HIS A 133 21.20 -8.93 -16.92
N GLU A 134 21.27 -7.62 -16.73
CA GLU A 134 21.51 -6.67 -17.82
C GLU A 134 22.93 -6.79 -18.38
N ILE A 135 23.95 -6.90 -17.53
CA ILE A 135 25.33 -7.19 -17.95
C ILE A 135 25.39 -8.51 -18.72
N LEU A 136 24.70 -9.55 -18.23
CA LEU A 136 24.62 -10.85 -18.88
C LEU A 136 23.95 -10.79 -20.27
N ARG A 137 22.99 -9.88 -20.48
CA ARG A 137 22.34 -9.66 -21.78
C ARG A 137 23.22 -8.89 -22.76
N ARG A 138 24.07 -7.99 -22.26
CA ARG A 138 24.93 -7.12 -23.08
C ARG A 138 26.30 -7.72 -23.44
N LEU A 139 26.65 -8.87 -22.85
CA LEU A 139 27.88 -9.62 -23.11
C LEU A 139 27.57 -11.02 -23.66
N THR A 140 28.40 -11.48 -24.60
CA THR A 140 28.23 -12.80 -25.24
C THR A 140 28.68 -13.97 -24.36
N SER A 141 29.48 -13.72 -23.32
CA SER A 141 30.10 -14.73 -22.46
C SER A 141 29.66 -14.58 -21.01
N LYS A 142 29.13 -15.65 -20.40
CA LYS A 142 28.67 -15.65 -19.00
C LYS A 142 29.80 -15.41 -18.00
N ARG A 143 31.00 -15.92 -18.30
CA ARG A 143 32.19 -15.71 -17.47
C ARG A 143 32.61 -14.26 -17.50
N ASP A 144 32.68 -13.67 -18.68
CA ASP A 144 33.06 -12.26 -18.84
C ASP A 144 32.02 -11.32 -18.21
N ALA A 145 30.74 -11.68 -18.28
CA ALA A 145 29.68 -10.94 -17.58
C ALA A 145 29.85 -10.95 -16.05
N GLN A 146 30.31 -12.06 -15.47
CA GLN A 146 30.58 -12.13 -14.04
C GLN A 146 31.75 -11.24 -13.64
N GLU A 147 32.86 -11.30 -14.38
CA GLU A 147 34.06 -10.51 -14.12
C GLU A 147 33.79 -8.99 -14.32
N VAL A 148 33.02 -8.61 -15.34
CA VAL A 148 32.58 -7.22 -15.56
C VAL A 148 31.67 -6.74 -14.42
N TRP A 149 30.74 -7.58 -13.95
CA TRP A 149 29.86 -7.22 -12.84
C TRP A 149 30.64 -7.01 -11.54
N GLU A 150 31.65 -7.83 -11.26
CA GLU A 150 32.54 -7.62 -10.11
C GLU A 150 33.29 -6.30 -10.24
N ARG A 151 33.81 -5.97 -11.43
CA ARG A 151 34.49 -4.70 -11.66
C ARG A 151 33.59 -3.49 -11.50
N PHE A 152 32.31 -3.58 -11.88
CA PHE A 152 31.34 -2.51 -11.59
C PHE A 152 31.12 -2.31 -10.09
N ASN A 153 31.13 -3.38 -9.29
CA ASN A 153 31.03 -3.26 -7.84
C ASN A 153 32.26 -2.57 -7.24
N ASP A 154 33.44 -2.76 -7.82
CA ASP A 154 34.61 -1.95 -7.45
C ASP A 154 34.34 -0.47 -7.74
N ALA A 155 33.80 -0.13 -8.92
CA ALA A 155 33.44 1.25 -9.27
C ALA A 155 32.44 1.87 -8.29
N PHE A 156 31.37 1.15 -7.95
CA PHE A 156 30.36 1.61 -6.99
C PHE A 156 30.97 1.90 -5.61
N SER A 157 32.00 1.14 -5.21
CA SER A 157 32.66 1.35 -3.91
C SER A 157 33.36 2.71 -3.82
N PHE A 158 33.72 3.32 -4.95
CA PHE A 158 34.34 4.64 -5.01
C PHE A 158 33.33 5.78 -5.20
N MET A 159 32.05 5.55 -5.41
CA MET A 159 31.09 6.64 -5.66
C MET A 159 30.91 7.57 -4.44
N PRO A 160 30.73 8.89 -4.64
CA PRO A 160 30.30 9.80 -3.59
C PRO A 160 28.97 9.38 -2.96
N LEU A 161 28.77 9.67 -1.68
CA LEU A 161 27.56 9.28 -0.95
C LEU A 161 26.52 10.41 -0.87
N ALA A 162 26.98 11.67 -0.92
CA ALA A 162 26.13 12.85 -0.88
C ALA A 162 26.74 14.01 -1.67
N CYS A 163 25.93 15.00 -2.04
CA CYS A 163 26.36 16.24 -2.67
C CYS A 163 25.79 17.46 -1.95
N LEU A 164 26.62 18.44 -1.62
CA LEU A 164 26.24 19.72 -1.06
C LEU A 164 26.19 20.79 -2.16
N VAL A 165 24.99 21.28 -2.44
CA VAL A 165 24.74 22.31 -3.46
C VAL A 165 24.69 23.69 -2.80
N GLY A 166 25.60 24.59 -3.22
CA GLY A 166 25.63 25.99 -2.78
C GLY A 166 25.68 26.17 -1.26
N HIS A 167 26.28 25.23 -0.54
CA HIS A 167 26.33 25.15 0.93
C HIS A 167 24.96 25.19 1.64
N LYS A 168 23.87 24.90 0.93
CA LYS A 168 22.50 25.01 1.47
C LYS A 168 21.67 23.74 1.29
N ILE A 169 21.86 23.02 0.20
CA ILE A 169 21.02 21.86 -0.13
C ILE A 169 21.87 20.60 -0.09
N LEU A 170 21.55 19.67 0.81
CA LEU A 170 22.18 18.36 0.87
C LEU A 170 21.37 17.36 0.03
N CYS A 171 22.01 16.81 -1.00
CA CYS A 171 21.47 15.75 -1.84
C CYS A 171 22.06 14.42 -1.40
N MET A 172 21.21 13.43 -1.16
CA MET A 172 21.59 12.06 -0.82
C MET A 172 20.49 11.10 -1.30
N HIS A 173 20.75 9.81 -1.22
CA HIS A 173 19.83 8.80 -1.72
C HIS A 173 18.71 8.45 -0.75
N GLY A 174 19.10 8.04 0.47
CA GLY A 174 18.22 7.72 1.58
C GLY A 174 17.84 8.97 2.35
N GLY A 175 17.87 8.88 3.67
CA GLY A 175 17.53 9.96 4.58
C GLY A 175 18.62 10.25 5.61
N ILE A 176 18.24 11.06 6.59
CA ILE A 176 19.17 11.60 7.60
C ILE A 176 19.44 10.52 8.64
N SER A 177 20.69 10.10 8.76
CA SER A 177 21.14 9.24 9.86
C SER A 177 21.08 10.00 11.19
N PRO A 178 20.67 9.36 12.30
CA PRO A 178 20.87 9.89 13.65
C PRO A 178 22.34 10.19 13.97
N ASP A 179 23.28 9.50 13.29
CA ASP A 179 24.72 9.68 13.46
C ASP A 179 25.27 10.88 12.66
N LEU A 180 24.44 11.54 11.83
CA LEU A 180 24.82 12.71 11.05
C LEU A 180 24.76 13.99 11.91
N VAL A 181 25.78 14.18 12.75
CA VAL A 181 25.91 15.37 13.62
C VAL A 181 26.56 16.56 12.89
N SER A 182 27.40 16.30 11.89
CA SER A 182 28.03 17.31 11.03
C SER A 182 28.22 16.76 9.63
N LEU A 183 28.19 17.63 8.61
CA LEU A 183 28.55 17.25 7.23
C LEU A 183 30.00 16.76 7.11
N ASP A 184 30.87 17.15 8.05
CA ASP A 184 32.24 16.61 8.13
C ASP A 184 32.26 15.10 8.40
N ALA A 185 31.23 14.56 9.06
CA ALA A 185 31.11 13.13 9.28
C ALA A 185 31.02 12.36 7.94
N ILE A 186 30.34 12.93 6.94
CA ILE A 186 30.27 12.36 5.59
C ILE A 186 31.64 12.49 4.89
N ARG A 187 32.31 13.63 5.03
CA ARG A 187 33.65 13.87 4.45
C ARG A 187 34.70 12.88 4.97
N MET A 188 34.57 12.42 6.21
CA MET A 188 35.50 11.49 6.85
C MET A 188 35.31 10.03 6.43
N ILE A 189 34.19 9.67 5.78
CA ILE A 189 33.95 8.30 5.30
C ILE A 189 34.97 7.97 4.21
N GLN A 190 35.80 6.97 4.49
CA GLN A 190 36.84 6.50 3.58
C GLN A 190 36.23 5.65 2.45
N ARG A 191 36.63 5.96 1.20
CA ARG A 191 36.35 5.15 0.02
C ARG A 191 37.65 4.47 -0.44
N PRO A 192 37.63 3.22 -0.92
CA PRO A 192 36.46 2.46 -1.36
C PRO A 192 35.64 1.87 -0.22
N LEU A 193 34.32 2.05 -0.29
CA LEU A 193 33.37 1.46 0.64
C LEU A 193 32.78 0.18 0.03
N ILE A 194 33.50 -0.93 0.17
CA ILE A 194 33.15 -2.23 -0.44
C ILE A 194 31.85 -2.77 0.15
N ASP A 195 31.75 -2.75 1.48
CA ASP A 195 30.54 -3.13 2.22
C ASP A 195 30.08 -1.95 3.06
N VAL A 196 28.90 -1.45 2.73
CA VAL A 196 28.28 -0.28 3.36
C VAL A 196 27.86 -0.59 4.80
N ASN A 197 27.60 -1.86 5.14
CA ASN A 197 27.12 -2.26 6.46
C ASN A 197 28.15 -2.06 7.58
N HIS A 198 29.44 -1.90 7.25
CA HIS A 198 30.48 -1.60 8.23
C HIS A 198 30.50 -0.14 8.70
N ASN A 199 29.76 0.75 8.03
CA ASN A 199 29.64 2.15 8.41
C ASN A 199 28.16 2.53 8.46
N ARG A 200 27.63 2.66 9.68
CA ARG A 200 26.21 2.95 9.91
C ARG A 200 25.73 4.24 9.25
N LEU A 201 26.53 5.32 9.34
CA LEU A 201 26.22 6.58 8.67
C LEU A 201 26.12 6.38 7.15
N ALA A 202 27.06 5.66 6.54
CA ALA A 202 27.03 5.36 5.12
C ALA A 202 25.83 4.48 4.74
N GLN A 203 25.45 3.52 5.60
CA GLN A 203 24.27 2.69 5.40
C GLN A 203 23.00 3.54 5.40
N ASP A 204 22.82 4.39 6.41
CA ASP A 204 21.64 5.23 6.53
C ASP A 204 21.53 6.24 5.38
N LEU A 205 22.65 6.83 4.93
CA LEU A 205 22.66 7.71 3.74
C LEU A 205 22.14 7.03 2.47
N LEU A 206 22.22 5.69 2.40
CA LEU A 206 21.72 4.89 1.27
C LEU A 206 20.33 4.31 1.54
N TRP A 207 19.98 4.01 2.80
CA TRP A 207 18.86 3.14 3.15
C TRP A 207 17.80 3.77 4.06
N ALA A 208 18.13 4.82 4.80
CA ALA A 208 17.21 5.46 5.74
C ALA A 208 16.22 6.39 5.03
N ASP A 209 15.64 5.91 3.92
CA ASP A 209 14.53 6.60 3.26
C ASP A 209 13.48 6.98 4.32
N PRO A 210 12.93 8.21 4.30
CA PRO A 210 11.80 8.54 5.13
C PRO A 210 10.61 7.68 4.70
N GLU A 211 10.44 6.53 5.34
CA GLU A 211 9.25 5.70 5.21
C GLU A 211 8.12 6.32 6.05
N ASP A 212 6.88 6.20 5.58
CA ASP A 212 5.73 6.42 6.43
C ASP A 212 5.88 5.51 7.66
N PHE A 213 5.87 6.10 8.85
CA PHE A 213 6.27 5.57 10.16
C PHE A 213 5.56 4.26 10.62
N GLU A 214 4.81 3.58 9.76
CA GLU A 214 3.93 2.45 10.08
C GLU A 214 4.62 1.08 10.14
N ARG A 215 5.84 0.89 9.60
CA ARG A 215 6.37 -0.47 9.36
C ARG A 215 7.50 -0.97 10.24
N MET A 216 8.09 -0.16 11.11
CA MET A 216 9.11 -0.66 12.03
C MET A 216 8.98 0.01 13.39
N LEU A 217 8.61 -0.76 14.42
CA LEU A 217 9.37 -0.86 15.67
C LEU A 217 8.75 -1.92 16.61
N PRO A 218 9.58 -2.69 17.34
CA PRO A 218 9.16 -3.50 18.46
C PRO A 218 8.95 -2.64 19.72
N SER A 219 8.09 -3.16 20.59
CA SER A 219 7.60 -2.63 21.86
C SER A 219 8.64 -1.91 22.75
N THR A 220 8.50 -0.59 22.90
CA THR A 220 8.60 0.13 24.18
C THR A 220 7.95 1.52 24.04
N THR A 221 6.79 1.69 24.67
CA THR A 221 6.21 2.95 25.18
C THR A 221 6.46 4.23 24.38
N VAL A 222 6.11 4.22 23.10
CA VAL A 222 5.59 5.42 22.43
C VAL A 222 4.09 5.21 22.41
N VAL A 223 3.31 6.13 22.99
CA VAL A 223 1.86 6.13 22.78
C VAL A 223 1.66 6.35 21.29
N SER A 224 1.47 5.25 20.57
CA SER A 224 1.28 5.27 19.13
C SER A 224 0.05 6.12 18.84
N ASN A 225 0.18 7.19 18.06
CA ASN A 225 -0.95 7.90 17.44
C ASN A 225 -1.63 7.03 16.36
N LEU A 226 -1.56 5.71 16.48
CA LEU A 226 -2.28 4.77 15.63
C LEU A 226 -3.77 4.95 15.88
N PRO A 227 -4.59 4.99 14.81
CA PRO A 227 -6.04 4.89 14.95
C PRO A 227 -6.40 3.69 15.83
N TRP A 228 -7.43 3.85 16.66
CA TRP A 228 -7.85 2.83 17.62
C TRP A 228 -8.23 1.52 16.94
N VAL A 229 -8.67 1.58 15.68
CA VAL A 229 -8.95 0.40 14.86
C VAL A 229 -7.72 -0.51 14.72
N GLU A 230 -6.53 0.07 14.53
CA GLU A 230 -5.28 -0.68 14.42
C GLU A 230 -4.67 -0.98 15.80
N LYS A 231 -4.68 0.02 16.71
CA LYS A 231 -4.17 -0.13 18.08
C LYS A 231 -4.85 -1.29 18.82
N TYR A 232 -6.16 -1.45 18.64
CA TYR A 232 -6.97 -2.50 19.24
C TYR A 232 -7.29 -3.65 18.26
N ARG A 233 -6.55 -3.80 17.16
CA ARG A 233 -6.72 -4.95 16.26
C ARG A 233 -6.33 -6.25 16.97
N PRO A 234 -7.23 -7.26 17.09
CA PRO A 234 -6.91 -8.53 17.73
C PRO A 234 -5.67 -9.21 17.12
N SER A 235 -4.77 -9.66 17.98
CA SER A 235 -3.50 -10.29 17.56
C SER A 235 -3.60 -11.82 17.50
N LYS A 236 -4.45 -12.38 18.37
CA LYS A 236 -4.66 -13.82 18.55
C LYS A 236 -6.09 -14.21 18.19
N LEU A 237 -6.27 -15.47 17.78
CA LEU A 237 -7.60 -16.02 17.47
C LEU A 237 -8.55 -16.01 18.68
N ASN A 238 -8.01 -16.12 19.90
CA ASN A 238 -8.82 -16.13 21.12
C ASN A 238 -9.32 -14.73 21.52
N GLU A 239 -8.75 -13.66 20.95
CA GLU A 239 -9.16 -12.27 21.19
C GLU A 239 -10.28 -11.83 20.22
N LEU A 240 -10.58 -12.65 19.21
CA LEU A 240 -11.69 -12.40 18.29
C LEU A 240 -12.99 -12.70 19.02
N VAL A 241 -13.81 -11.67 19.20
CA VAL A 241 -15.11 -11.78 19.87
C VAL A 241 -16.18 -12.39 18.96
N ALA A 242 -15.86 -12.63 17.69
CA ALA A 242 -16.82 -12.99 16.64
C ALA A 242 -16.64 -14.42 16.10
N HIS A 243 -17.76 -14.98 15.63
CA HIS A 243 -17.82 -16.21 14.83
C HIS A 243 -17.10 -17.41 15.45
N GLU A 244 -17.44 -17.77 16.69
CA GLU A 244 -16.83 -18.89 17.41
C GLU A 244 -16.76 -20.19 16.60
N GLN A 245 -17.81 -20.50 15.83
CA GLN A 245 -17.84 -21.70 15.00
C GLN A 245 -16.76 -21.69 13.91
N VAL A 246 -16.53 -20.52 13.29
CA VAL A 246 -15.48 -20.33 12.28
C VAL A 246 -14.12 -20.47 12.93
N VAL A 247 -13.89 -19.82 14.07
CA VAL A 247 -12.61 -19.88 14.82
C VAL A 247 -12.32 -21.31 15.30
N LYS A 248 -13.32 -22.02 15.82
CA LYS A 248 -13.21 -23.43 16.24
C LYS A 248 -12.85 -24.33 15.06
N THR A 249 -13.49 -24.13 13.90
CA THR A 249 -13.23 -24.91 12.69
C THR A 249 -11.84 -24.64 12.13
N LEU A 250 -11.43 -23.37 12.04
CA LEU A 250 -10.09 -22.98 11.62
C LEU A 250 -9.02 -23.54 12.56
N THR A 251 -9.27 -23.48 13.87
CA THR A 251 -8.35 -24.04 14.87
C THR A 251 -8.16 -25.53 14.67
N LYS A 252 -9.22 -26.30 14.44
CA LYS A 252 -9.14 -27.73 14.11
C LYS A 252 -8.36 -27.99 12.82
N PHE A 253 -8.56 -27.18 11.76
CA PHE A 253 -7.80 -27.33 10.52
C PHE A 253 -6.32 -27.03 10.68
N ILE A 254 -5.97 -26.04 11.52
CA ILE A 254 -4.59 -25.69 11.84
C ILE A 254 -3.92 -26.82 12.63
N GLU A 255 -4.61 -27.35 13.65
CA GLU A 255 -4.11 -28.45 14.49
C GLU A 255 -3.91 -29.74 13.68
N ASN A 256 -4.85 -30.06 12.78
CA ASN A 256 -4.76 -31.23 11.91
C ASN A 256 -3.83 -31.03 10.70
N ARG A 257 -3.32 -29.80 10.48
CA ARG A 257 -2.45 -29.42 9.34
C ARG A 257 -3.04 -29.69 7.96
N THR A 258 -4.36 -29.73 7.87
CA THR A 258 -5.12 -29.94 6.62
C THR A 258 -5.93 -28.69 6.30
N LEU A 259 -5.27 -27.54 6.18
CA LEU A 259 -5.96 -26.29 5.83
C LEU A 259 -6.35 -26.33 4.34
N PRO A 260 -7.64 -26.26 3.99
CA PRO A 260 -8.05 -26.11 2.59
C PRO A 260 -7.81 -24.68 2.09
N HIS A 261 -8.07 -24.42 0.81
CA HIS A 261 -8.21 -23.03 0.36
C HIS A 261 -9.44 -22.41 1.04
N LEU A 262 -9.34 -21.17 1.47
CA LEU A 262 -10.35 -20.48 2.26
C LEU A 262 -10.95 -19.33 1.45
N LEU A 263 -12.26 -19.13 1.58
CA LEU A 263 -12.97 -17.97 1.04
C LEU A 263 -13.78 -17.32 2.16
N PHE A 264 -13.35 -16.15 2.62
CA PHE A 264 -14.00 -15.38 3.66
C PHE A 264 -14.82 -14.27 3.02
N TYR A 265 -16.11 -14.24 3.31
CA TYR A 265 -17.01 -13.24 2.74
C TYR A 265 -18.02 -12.73 3.76
N GLY A 266 -18.42 -11.47 3.62
CA GLY A 266 -19.38 -10.83 4.52
C GLY A 266 -19.22 -9.31 4.56
N PRO A 267 -20.08 -8.61 5.31
CA PRO A 267 -20.04 -7.15 5.45
C PRO A 267 -18.69 -6.63 5.98
N PRO A 268 -18.37 -5.34 5.78
CA PRO A 268 -17.18 -4.71 6.35
C PRO A 268 -17.17 -4.78 7.88
N GLY A 269 -15.99 -4.65 8.48
CA GLY A 269 -15.86 -4.58 9.95
C GLY A 269 -16.18 -5.83 10.76
N THR A 270 -16.44 -6.96 10.12
CA THR A 270 -16.78 -8.25 10.76
C THR A 270 -15.54 -9.08 11.19
N GLY A 271 -14.32 -8.58 10.94
CA GLY A 271 -13.08 -9.22 11.36
C GLY A 271 -12.49 -10.27 10.39
N LYS A 272 -12.86 -10.23 9.10
CA LYS A 272 -12.35 -11.15 8.06
C LYS A 272 -10.81 -11.15 7.99
N THR A 273 -10.20 -10.01 7.67
CA THR A 273 -8.74 -9.85 7.56
C THR A 273 -8.03 -10.16 8.87
N THR A 274 -8.56 -9.68 9.99
CA THR A 274 -8.03 -9.96 11.33
C THR A 274 -7.99 -11.46 11.62
N THR A 275 -9.03 -12.21 11.24
CA THR A 275 -9.10 -13.66 11.47
C THR A 275 -8.02 -14.41 10.70
N VAL A 276 -7.79 -14.06 9.43
CA VAL A 276 -6.74 -14.71 8.61
C VAL A 276 -5.35 -14.39 9.14
N LEU A 277 -5.09 -13.14 9.48
CA LEU A 277 -3.79 -12.72 10.02
C LEU A 277 -3.51 -13.38 11.38
N ALA A 278 -4.50 -13.47 12.25
CA ALA A 278 -4.39 -14.18 13.52
C ALA A 278 -4.16 -15.69 13.32
N ALA A 279 -4.82 -16.31 12.33
CA ALA A 279 -4.58 -17.69 11.95
C ALA A 279 -3.15 -17.90 11.40
N ALA A 280 -2.67 -16.98 10.56
CA ALA A 280 -1.32 -17.01 10.02
C ALA A 280 -0.25 -16.91 11.14
N ARG A 281 -0.44 -16.01 12.11
CA ARG A 281 0.44 -15.88 13.29
C ARG A 281 0.41 -17.12 14.20
N LYS A 282 -0.72 -17.85 14.25
CA LYS A 282 -0.80 -19.13 14.98
C LYS A 282 -0.08 -20.26 14.23
N MET A 283 -0.08 -20.24 12.89
CA MET A 283 0.54 -21.26 12.04
C MET A 283 2.05 -21.09 11.88
N TYR A 284 2.53 -19.86 11.77
CA TYR A 284 3.93 -19.58 11.44
C TYR A 284 4.62 -18.79 12.54
N HIS A 285 5.87 -19.15 12.84
CA HIS A 285 6.70 -18.38 13.75
C HIS A 285 6.98 -16.97 13.18
N PRO A 286 7.01 -15.90 14.00
CA PRO A 286 7.21 -14.51 13.53
C PRO A 286 8.41 -14.33 12.59
N SER A 287 9.53 -15.01 12.87
CA SER A 287 10.75 -14.95 12.05
C SER A 287 10.59 -15.56 10.64
N LYS A 288 9.63 -16.46 10.44
CA LYS A 288 9.36 -17.13 9.15
C LYS A 288 8.16 -16.52 8.42
N MET A 289 7.41 -15.61 9.05
CA MET A 289 6.15 -15.08 8.53
C MET A 289 6.32 -14.38 7.17
N SER A 290 7.32 -13.50 7.02
CA SER A 290 7.59 -12.79 5.75
C SER A 290 7.99 -13.71 4.59
N SER A 291 8.47 -14.92 4.88
CA SER A 291 8.88 -15.91 3.87
C SER A 291 7.78 -16.92 3.52
N MET A 292 6.84 -17.15 4.44
CA MET A 292 5.80 -18.17 4.34
C MET A 292 4.41 -17.60 4.07
N VAL A 293 4.19 -16.32 4.34
CA VAL A 293 2.93 -15.62 4.11
C VAL A 293 3.15 -14.50 3.10
N LEU A 294 2.33 -14.48 2.04
CA LEU A 294 2.25 -13.38 1.10
C LEU A 294 0.88 -12.72 1.26
N GLU A 295 0.85 -11.49 1.73
CA GLU A 295 -0.35 -10.65 1.79
C GLU A 295 -0.36 -9.69 0.61
N LEU A 296 -1.44 -9.68 -0.15
CA LEU A 296 -1.66 -8.74 -1.24
C LEU A 296 -3.04 -8.11 -1.09
N ASN A 297 -3.10 -6.79 -1.19
CA ASN A 297 -4.35 -6.07 -1.35
C ASN A 297 -4.71 -6.01 -2.84
N ALA A 298 -5.79 -6.65 -3.25
CA ALA A 298 -6.15 -6.79 -4.65
C ALA A 298 -6.69 -5.51 -5.28
N SER A 299 -7.11 -4.52 -4.46
CA SER A 299 -7.55 -3.20 -4.94
C SER A 299 -6.38 -2.31 -5.40
N ASP A 300 -5.21 -2.46 -4.79
CA ASP A 300 -3.99 -1.74 -5.19
C ASP A 300 -3.28 -2.45 -6.36
N GLU A 301 -3.22 -3.77 -6.31
CA GLU A 301 -2.48 -4.62 -7.25
C GLU A 301 -3.40 -5.34 -8.25
N ARG A 302 -4.26 -4.58 -8.94
CA ARG A 302 -5.36 -5.08 -9.82
C ARG A 302 -4.93 -5.87 -11.07
N GLY A 303 -3.63 -5.92 -11.37
CA GLY A 303 -3.10 -6.42 -12.64
C GLY A 303 -3.05 -7.95 -12.73
N ILE A 304 -3.39 -8.50 -13.90
CA ILE A 304 -3.18 -9.93 -14.20
C ILE A 304 -1.71 -10.36 -14.03
N ASP A 305 -0.79 -9.40 -14.17
CA ASP A 305 0.65 -9.61 -14.03
C ASP A 305 1.08 -9.89 -12.60
N VAL A 306 0.37 -9.35 -11.60
CA VAL A 306 0.62 -9.64 -10.18
C VAL A 306 0.34 -11.11 -9.88
N VAL A 307 -0.78 -11.61 -10.41
CA VAL A 307 -1.14 -13.03 -10.31
C VAL A 307 -0.14 -13.91 -11.04
N ARG A 308 0.28 -13.50 -12.26
CA ARG A 308 1.19 -14.30 -13.11
C ARG A 308 2.64 -14.27 -12.67
N ASN A 309 3.09 -13.21 -12.01
CA ASN A 309 4.48 -13.03 -11.61
C ASN A 309 4.63 -13.18 -10.10
N THR A 310 4.05 -12.28 -9.29
CA THR A 310 4.25 -12.24 -7.83
C THR A 310 3.75 -13.52 -7.17
N ILE A 311 2.48 -13.87 -7.41
CA ILE A 311 1.86 -15.06 -6.78
C ILE A 311 2.51 -16.34 -7.30
N VAL A 312 2.74 -16.46 -8.61
CA VAL A 312 3.37 -17.65 -9.20
C VAL A 312 4.81 -17.82 -8.73
N ASN A 313 5.62 -16.76 -8.69
CA ASN A 313 7.00 -16.84 -8.19
C ASN A 313 7.04 -17.26 -6.71
N PHE A 314 6.13 -16.71 -5.90
CA PHE A 314 6.01 -17.10 -4.50
C PHE A 314 5.62 -18.58 -4.34
N ALA A 315 4.68 -19.05 -5.17
CA ALA A 315 4.21 -20.43 -5.19
C ALA A 315 5.23 -21.43 -5.76
N GLN A 316 6.06 -21.00 -6.70
CA GLN A 316 7.15 -21.80 -7.29
C GLN A 316 8.36 -21.91 -6.36
N THR A 317 8.62 -20.87 -5.56
CA THR A 317 9.70 -20.89 -4.60
C THR A 317 9.37 -21.95 -3.55
N LYS A 318 10.02 -23.12 -3.61
CA LYS A 318 9.91 -24.10 -2.52
C LYS A 318 10.39 -23.42 -1.24
N GLY A 319 9.58 -23.46 -0.18
CA GLY A 319 10.01 -22.96 1.12
C GLY A 319 11.33 -23.63 1.51
N LEU A 320 12.17 -22.94 2.28
CA LEU A 320 13.43 -23.46 2.85
C LEU A 320 13.26 -24.78 3.65
N GLN A 321 12.03 -25.27 3.81
CA GLN A 321 11.67 -26.58 4.35
C GLN A 321 12.22 -27.78 3.58
N ALA A 322 12.63 -27.65 2.30
CA ALA A 322 13.37 -28.71 1.63
C ALA A 322 14.76 -29.00 2.27
N PHE A 323 15.23 -28.10 3.14
CA PHE A 323 16.49 -28.22 3.89
C PHE A 323 16.30 -28.30 5.41
N ALA A 324 15.06 -28.31 5.90
CA ALA A 324 14.79 -28.50 7.32
C ALA A 324 14.78 -30.01 7.62
N SER A 325 15.78 -30.45 8.39
CA SER A 325 15.91 -31.80 8.92
C SER A 325 14.59 -32.32 9.49
N ALA A 326 14.37 -33.63 9.39
CA ALA A 326 13.21 -34.39 9.89
C ALA A 326 12.87 -34.23 11.40
N SER A 327 13.52 -33.29 12.10
CA SER A 327 13.34 -32.98 13.51
C SER A 327 12.41 -31.80 13.80
N ASP A 328 12.05 -30.96 12.82
CA ASP A 328 11.17 -29.79 13.04
C ASP A 328 9.69 -30.18 12.88
N LYS A 329 9.19 -31.00 13.82
CA LYS A 329 7.81 -31.51 13.86
C LYS A 329 6.77 -30.40 13.91
N ASP A 330 7.11 -29.13 14.15
CA ASP A 330 6.15 -28.02 14.33
C ASP A 330 5.93 -27.13 13.11
N SER A 331 6.63 -27.38 11.99
CA SER A 331 6.44 -26.55 10.80
C SER A 331 5.26 -26.99 9.91
N VAL A 332 4.39 -26.04 9.56
CA VAL A 332 3.26 -26.24 8.63
C VAL A 332 3.81 -26.47 7.21
N PRO A 333 3.37 -27.52 6.48
CA PRO A 333 4.05 -27.99 5.26
C PRO A 333 3.76 -27.16 3.99
N PHE A 334 2.92 -26.14 4.08
CA PHE A 334 2.52 -25.30 2.95
C PHE A 334 2.75 -23.83 3.27
N LYS A 335 2.81 -22.99 2.24
CA LYS A 335 2.78 -21.53 2.35
C LYS A 335 1.35 -21.00 2.33
N LEU A 336 1.16 -19.76 2.77
CA LEU A 336 -0.13 -19.07 2.74
C LEU A 336 -0.07 -17.84 1.85
N VAL A 337 -1.03 -17.70 0.94
CA VAL A 337 -1.28 -16.46 0.19
C VAL A 337 -2.61 -15.89 0.66
N ILE A 338 -2.60 -14.63 1.08
CA ILE A 338 -3.76 -13.86 1.52
C ILE A 338 -4.04 -12.82 0.45
N LEU A 339 -5.23 -12.88 -0.13
CA LEU A 339 -5.73 -11.90 -1.09
C LEU A 339 -6.88 -11.14 -0.44
N ASP A 340 -6.61 -9.93 0.01
CA ASP A 340 -7.64 -9.04 0.55
C ASP A 340 -8.33 -8.26 -0.57
N GLU A 341 -9.60 -7.90 -0.36
CA GLU A 341 -10.44 -7.16 -1.33
C GLU A 341 -10.48 -7.81 -2.73
N ALA A 342 -10.55 -9.14 -2.79
CA ALA A 342 -10.53 -9.89 -4.04
C ALA A 342 -11.73 -9.62 -4.96
N ASP A 343 -12.79 -8.99 -4.44
CA ASP A 343 -13.91 -8.46 -5.20
C ASP A 343 -13.53 -7.31 -6.14
N ALA A 344 -12.42 -6.61 -5.89
CA ALA A 344 -11.86 -5.60 -6.79
C ALA A 344 -11.09 -6.20 -7.98
N MET A 345 -10.82 -7.52 -7.99
CA MET A 345 -10.09 -8.17 -9.08
C MET A 345 -10.92 -8.30 -10.35
N THR A 346 -10.28 -8.05 -11.50
CA THR A 346 -10.87 -8.34 -12.81
C THR A 346 -11.16 -9.83 -12.99
N LYS A 347 -12.21 -10.16 -13.75
CA LYS A 347 -12.58 -11.56 -14.05
C LYS A 347 -11.42 -12.35 -14.69
N ASP A 348 -10.60 -11.70 -15.50
CA ASP A 348 -9.42 -12.32 -16.13
C ASP A 348 -8.32 -12.65 -15.12
N ALA A 349 -8.05 -11.75 -14.17
CA ALA A 349 -7.12 -12.01 -13.07
C ALA A 349 -7.62 -13.16 -12.18
N GLN A 350 -8.93 -13.22 -11.90
CA GLN A 350 -9.53 -14.34 -11.18
C GLN A 350 -9.42 -15.67 -11.96
N ASN A 351 -9.65 -15.67 -13.27
CA ASN A 351 -9.46 -16.85 -14.11
C ASN A 351 -8.00 -17.32 -14.15
N ALA A 352 -7.03 -16.40 -14.13
CA ALA A 352 -5.62 -16.73 -13.99
C ALA A 352 -5.33 -17.33 -12.61
N LEU A 353 -5.85 -16.71 -11.54
CA LEU A 353 -5.68 -17.16 -10.16
C LEU A 353 -6.23 -18.58 -9.96
N ARG A 354 -7.39 -18.89 -10.54
CA ARG A 354 -7.97 -20.25 -10.52
C ARG A 354 -6.95 -21.30 -10.99
N ARG A 355 -6.24 -21.06 -12.10
CA ARG A 355 -5.23 -22.00 -12.62
C ARG A 355 -4.05 -22.16 -11.66
N VAL A 356 -3.67 -21.08 -10.97
CA VAL A 356 -2.59 -21.09 -9.97
C VAL A 356 -3.02 -21.90 -8.73
N ILE A 357 -4.25 -21.71 -8.25
CA ILE A 357 -4.82 -22.46 -7.12
C ILE A 357 -4.81 -23.97 -7.42
N GLU A 358 -5.25 -24.38 -8.62
CA GLU A 358 -5.23 -25.79 -9.04
C GLU A 358 -3.81 -26.35 -9.13
N LYS A 359 -2.89 -25.60 -9.76
CA LYS A 359 -1.53 -26.07 -10.05
C LYS A 359 -0.65 -26.20 -8.81
N TYR A 360 -0.81 -25.32 -7.83
CA TYR A 360 0.09 -25.22 -6.68
C TYR A 360 -0.59 -25.60 -5.35
N THR A 361 -1.71 -26.33 -5.39
CA THR A 361 -2.44 -26.73 -4.19
C THR A 361 -1.54 -27.49 -3.21
N ASP A 362 -0.62 -28.34 -3.67
CA ASP A 362 0.24 -29.12 -2.76
C ASP A 362 1.21 -28.27 -1.93
N ASN A 363 1.63 -27.11 -2.47
CA ASN A 363 2.65 -26.26 -1.85
C ASN A 363 2.07 -25.01 -1.18
N VAL A 364 0.92 -24.52 -1.64
CA VAL A 364 0.36 -23.21 -1.25
C VAL A 364 -1.12 -23.32 -0.96
N ARG A 365 -1.53 -22.73 0.17
CA ARG A 365 -2.94 -22.47 0.50
C ARG A 365 -3.27 -21.01 0.22
N PHE A 366 -4.47 -20.80 -0.28
CA PHE A 366 -4.99 -19.49 -0.65
C PHE A 366 -6.09 -19.13 0.32
N CYS A 367 -6.06 -17.91 0.85
CA CYS A 367 -7.13 -17.32 1.61
C CYS A 367 -7.61 -16.07 0.87
N ILE A 368 -8.82 -16.13 0.37
CA ILE A 368 -9.44 -15.07 -0.43
C ILE A 368 -10.46 -14.36 0.45
N ILE A 369 -10.37 -13.04 0.54
CA ILE A 369 -11.27 -12.20 1.33
C ILE A 369 -12.03 -11.29 0.37
N CYS A 370 -13.35 -11.22 0.52
CA CYS A 370 -14.19 -10.29 -0.25
C CYS A 370 -15.38 -9.82 0.58
N ASN A 371 -16.04 -8.75 0.15
CA ASN A 371 -17.31 -8.34 0.77
C ASN A 371 -18.49 -9.05 0.11
N TYR A 372 -18.47 -9.15 -1.22
CA TYR A 372 -19.54 -9.74 -2.01
C TYR A 372 -19.11 -11.04 -2.68
N LEU A 373 -19.80 -12.14 -2.34
CA LEU A 373 -19.54 -13.45 -2.93
C LEU A 373 -19.80 -13.46 -4.45
N ALA A 374 -20.79 -12.71 -4.92
CA ALA A 374 -21.17 -12.64 -6.34
C ALA A 374 -20.05 -12.07 -7.25
N SER A 375 -19.13 -11.27 -6.68
CA SER A 375 -18.00 -10.69 -7.40
C SER A 375 -16.88 -11.71 -7.68
N ILE A 376 -16.91 -12.87 -7.03
CA ILE A 376 -15.93 -13.94 -7.21
C ILE A 376 -16.46 -14.98 -8.19
N ILE A 377 -15.66 -15.36 -9.20
CA ILE A 377 -16.08 -16.35 -10.20
C ILE A 377 -16.43 -17.70 -9.54
N PRO A 378 -17.49 -18.41 -10.00
CA PRO A 378 -17.91 -19.69 -9.43
C PRO A 378 -16.80 -20.75 -9.38
N ALA A 379 -15.85 -20.69 -10.33
CA ALA A 379 -14.73 -21.62 -10.39
C ALA A 379 -13.76 -21.47 -9.20
N ILE A 380 -13.57 -20.26 -8.66
CA ILE A 380 -12.77 -20.10 -7.43
C ILE A 380 -13.59 -20.56 -6.22
N GLN A 381 -14.88 -20.20 -6.18
CA GLN A 381 -15.76 -20.56 -5.06
C GLN A 381 -15.82 -22.08 -4.83
N SER A 382 -15.87 -22.88 -5.90
CA SER A 382 -15.94 -24.35 -5.78
C SER A 382 -14.66 -25.01 -5.24
N ARG A 383 -13.52 -24.30 -5.29
CA ARG A 383 -12.21 -24.81 -4.86
C ARG A 383 -11.84 -24.35 -3.44
N CYS A 384 -12.66 -23.51 -2.82
CA CYS A 384 -12.40 -22.94 -1.51
C CYS A 384 -13.51 -23.33 -0.52
N THR A 385 -13.12 -23.63 0.72
CA THR A 385 -14.05 -23.73 1.84
C THR A 385 -14.55 -22.34 2.21
N ARG A 386 -15.86 -22.17 2.19
CA ARG A 386 -16.52 -20.88 2.36
C ARG A 386 -16.83 -20.62 3.83
N PHE A 387 -16.47 -19.43 4.30
CA PHE A 387 -16.82 -18.94 5.64
C PHE A 387 -17.55 -17.62 5.51
N ARG A 388 -18.81 -17.60 5.97
CA ARG A 388 -19.65 -16.41 6.00
C ARG A 388 -19.43 -15.68 7.32
N PHE A 389 -19.05 -14.43 7.23
CA PHE A 389 -18.97 -13.49 8.35
C PHE A 389 -20.25 -12.67 8.34
N ALA A 390 -21.14 -12.93 9.29
CA ALA A 390 -22.35 -12.13 9.50
C ALA A 390 -22.01 -10.83 10.26
N PRO A 391 -22.86 -9.78 10.17
CA PRO A 391 -22.78 -8.65 11.09
C PRO A 391 -22.69 -9.11 12.54
N LEU A 392 -21.94 -8.37 13.35
CA LEU A 392 -21.74 -8.73 14.75
C LEU A 392 -22.98 -8.41 15.58
N ASP A 393 -23.40 -9.37 16.40
CA ASP A 393 -24.43 -9.14 17.41
C ASP A 393 -23.94 -8.10 18.43
N GLN A 394 -24.87 -7.25 18.89
CA GLN A 394 -24.55 -6.19 19.86
C GLN A 394 -23.94 -6.75 21.15
N SER A 395 -24.34 -7.95 21.57
CA SER A 395 -23.80 -8.65 22.73
C SER A 395 -22.30 -8.99 22.61
N LEU A 396 -21.80 -9.16 21.39
CA LEU A 396 -20.39 -9.45 21.10
C LEU A 396 -19.57 -8.16 20.96
N ILE A 397 -20.18 -7.05 20.53
CA ILE A 397 -19.49 -5.76 20.40
C ILE A 397 -19.24 -5.14 21.79
N VAL A 398 -20.23 -5.25 22.67
CA VAL A 398 -20.25 -4.64 24.01
C VAL A 398 -18.98 -4.92 24.83
N PRO A 399 -18.53 -6.18 25.01
CA PRO A 399 -17.35 -6.47 25.83
C PRO A 399 -16.08 -5.83 25.27
N ARG A 400 -15.96 -5.76 23.94
CA ARG A 400 -14.82 -5.14 23.28
C ARG A 400 -14.85 -3.63 23.43
N LEU A 401 -16.03 -3.02 23.30
CA LEU A 401 -16.24 -1.60 23.52
C LEU A 401 -15.87 -1.20 24.96
N ASP A 402 -16.37 -1.93 25.96
CA ASP A 402 -16.09 -1.67 27.38
C ASP A 402 -14.60 -1.82 27.71
N PHE A 403 -13.89 -2.75 27.05
CA PHE A 403 -12.44 -2.87 27.17
C PHE A 403 -11.70 -1.63 26.64
N ILE A 404 -12.10 -1.10 25.49
CA ILE A 404 -11.48 0.10 24.89
C ILE A 404 -11.76 1.33 25.76
N VAL A 405 -13.01 1.52 26.19
CA VAL A 405 -13.43 2.64 27.05
C VAL A 405 -12.64 2.66 28.37
N LYS A 406 -12.43 1.50 29.00
CA LYS A 406 -11.60 1.38 30.21
C LYS A 406 -10.13 1.64 29.95
N SER A 407 -9.61 1.18 28.81
CA SER A 407 -8.20 1.34 28.45
C SER A 407 -7.83 2.79 28.15
N GLU A 408 -8.75 3.55 27.56
CA GLU A 408 -8.56 4.97 27.21
C GLU A 408 -9.10 5.93 28.29
N GLY A 409 -9.74 5.42 29.36
CA GLY A 409 -10.23 6.24 30.47
C GLY A 409 -11.42 7.15 30.10
N LEU A 410 -12.27 6.73 29.17
CA LEU A 410 -13.36 7.56 28.63
C LEU A 410 -14.60 7.58 29.54
N GLN A 411 -15.30 8.71 29.57
CA GLN A 411 -16.62 8.81 30.18
C GLN A 411 -17.71 8.56 29.13
N MET A 412 -18.43 7.45 29.26
CA MET A 412 -19.49 7.05 28.33
C MET A 412 -20.82 6.84 29.05
N THR A 413 -21.87 7.46 28.54
CA THR A 413 -23.25 7.29 29.03
C THR A 413 -23.89 6.01 28.44
N PRO A 414 -24.90 5.41 29.10
CA PRO A 414 -25.63 4.25 28.57
C PRO A 414 -26.27 4.55 27.21
N ASP A 415 -26.85 5.75 27.06
CA ASP A 415 -27.51 6.19 25.83
C ASP A 415 -26.50 6.38 24.69
N GLY A 416 -25.31 6.91 24.99
CA GLY A 416 -24.22 7.02 24.01
C GLY A 416 -23.73 5.66 23.52
N ARG A 417 -23.69 4.66 24.41
CA ARG A 417 -23.36 3.28 24.05
C ARG A 417 -24.40 2.65 23.14
N GLU A 418 -25.69 2.83 23.43
CA GLU A 418 -26.76 2.34 22.57
C GLU A 418 -26.74 3.03 21.19
N ALA A 419 -26.51 4.35 21.16
CA ALA A 419 -26.37 5.11 19.92
C ALA A 419 -25.24 4.58 19.04
N LEU A 420 -24.05 4.31 19.60
CA LEU A 420 -22.93 3.71 18.87
C LEU A 420 -23.27 2.35 18.26
N LEU A 421 -23.97 1.50 19.01
CA LEU A 421 -24.39 0.17 18.55
C LEU A 421 -25.44 0.28 17.44
N ARG A 422 -26.35 1.24 17.53
CA ARG A 422 -27.41 1.49 16.54
C ARG A 422 -26.83 1.97 15.20
N VAL A 423 -25.92 2.94 15.24
CA VAL A 423 -25.31 3.49 14.01
C VAL A 423 -24.41 2.47 13.32
N SER A 424 -23.68 1.66 14.09
CA SER A 424 -22.67 0.78 13.51
C SER A 424 -23.24 -0.46 12.80
N LYS A 425 -24.52 -0.81 13.01
CA LYS A 425 -25.21 -1.95 12.37
C LYS A 425 -24.39 -3.27 12.30
N GLY A 426 -23.58 -3.53 13.33
CA GLY A 426 -22.73 -4.73 13.43
C GLY A 426 -21.30 -4.62 12.86
N ASP A 427 -20.87 -3.43 12.42
CA ASP A 427 -19.50 -3.14 11.97
C ASP A 427 -18.62 -2.63 13.13
N MET A 428 -17.64 -3.43 13.56
CA MET A 428 -16.74 -3.06 14.67
C MET A 428 -15.81 -1.89 14.31
N ARG A 429 -15.41 -1.76 13.05
CA ARG A 429 -14.52 -0.69 12.60
C ARG A 429 -15.24 0.65 12.74
N THR A 430 -16.49 0.72 12.33
CA THR A 430 -17.35 1.90 12.50
C THR A 430 -17.51 2.24 13.99
N VAL A 431 -17.80 1.26 14.86
CA VAL A 431 -17.89 1.48 16.32
C VAL A 431 -16.64 2.19 16.86
N ILE A 432 -15.45 1.66 16.53
CA ILE A 432 -14.19 2.16 17.07
C ILE A 432 -13.86 3.55 16.50
N ASN A 433 -14.05 3.75 15.19
CA ASN A 433 -13.80 5.04 14.55
C ASN A 433 -14.73 6.13 15.09
N THR A 434 -16.02 5.84 15.23
CA THR A 434 -16.98 6.78 15.80
C THR A 434 -16.64 7.08 17.25
N LEU A 435 -16.34 6.07 18.07
CA LEU A 435 -15.94 6.27 19.46
C LEU A 435 -14.68 7.15 19.56
N GLN A 436 -13.67 6.90 18.74
CA GLN A 436 -12.44 7.69 18.72
C GLN A 436 -12.72 9.14 18.33
N SER A 437 -13.47 9.37 17.25
CA SER A 437 -13.84 10.71 16.79
C SER A 437 -14.64 11.48 17.83
N THR A 438 -15.59 10.83 18.51
CA THR A 438 -16.39 11.44 19.58
C THR A 438 -15.55 11.74 20.81
N ALA A 439 -14.68 10.82 21.24
CA ALA A 439 -13.78 11.04 22.37
C ALA A 439 -12.74 12.14 22.14
N MET A 440 -12.31 12.35 20.89
CA MET A 440 -11.39 13.43 20.54
C MET A 440 -12.09 14.79 20.45
N SER A 441 -13.40 14.79 20.15
CA SER A 441 -14.19 16.01 19.95
C SER A 441 -14.91 16.47 21.22
N PHE A 442 -15.25 15.55 22.13
CA PHE A 442 -16.06 15.79 23.32
C PHE A 442 -15.53 15.01 24.53
N GLU A 443 -15.66 15.57 25.74
CA GLU A 443 -15.22 14.92 26.98
C GLU A 443 -16.11 13.73 27.39
N VAL A 444 -17.40 13.77 27.05
CA VAL A 444 -18.39 12.74 27.41
C VAL A 444 -19.06 12.20 26.16
N VAL A 445 -19.06 10.86 26.02
CA VAL A 445 -19.73 10.15 24.93
C VAL A 445 -21.20 9.94 25.29
N SER A 446 -22.07 10.72 24.64
CA SER A 446 -23.54 10.71 24.75
C SER A 446 -24.23 10.56 23.39
N GLU A 447 -25.53 10.22 23.37
CA GLU A 447 -26.29 10.01 22.13
C GLU A 447 -26.16 11.22 21.19
N SER A 448 -26.34 12.45 21.69
CA SER A 448 -26.23 13.66 20.88
C SER A 448 -24.83 13.85 20.29
N THR A 449 -23.77 13.67 21.10
CA THR A 449 -22.39 13.82 20.64
C THR A 449 -22.00 12.77 19.58
N VAL A 450 -22.53 11.55 19.68
CA VAL A 450 -22.28 10.48 18.69
C VAL A 450 -22.91 10.83 17.35
N TYR A 451 -24.19 11.21 17.34
CA TYR A 451 -24.90 11.61 16.11
C TYR A 451 -24.31 12.89 15.50
N GLN A 452 -23.88 13.84 16.32
CA GLN A 452 -23.22 15.06 15.85
C GLN A 452 -21.87 14.77 15.18
N CYS A 453 -21.06 13.85 15.72
CA CYS A 453 -19.80 13.45 15.10
C CYS A 453 -19.97 12.77 13.75
N ILE A 454 -21.03 11.99 13.57
CA ILE A 454 -21.30 11.26 12.33
C ILE A 454 -21.98 12.18 11.31
N GLY A 455 -22.57 13.29 11.76
CA GLY A 455 -23.35 14.19 10.91
C GLY A 455 -24.71 13.60 10.54
N GLN A 456 -25.30 12.81 11.43
CA GLN A 456 -26.62 12.20 11.25
C GLN A 456 -27.66 12.81 12.20
N PRO A 457 -28.94 12.87 11.79
CA PRO A 457 -30.00 13.37 12.65
C PRO A 457 -30.27 12.41 13.81
N THR A 458 -30.58 12.96 14.98
CA THR A 458 -30.96 12.14 16.14
C THR A 458 -32.32 11.47 15.92
N PRO A 459 -32.60 10.32 16.58
CA PRO A 459 -33.91 9.68 16.50
C PRO A 459 -35.08 10.60 16.91
N ALA A 460 -34.84 11.51 17.86
CA ALA A 460 -35.83 12.49 18.29
C ALA A 460 -36.15 13.53 17.20
N GLU A 461 -35.15 13.99 16.45
CA GLU A 461 -35.33 14.88 15.30
C GLU A 461 -36.05 14.16 14.16
N MET A 462 -35.67 12.91 13.88
CA MET A 462 -36.34 12.11 12.86
C MET A 462 -37.82 11.85 13.17
N LYS A 463 -38.17 11.60 14.44
CA LYS A 463 -39.58 11.51 14.87
C LYS A 463 -40.36 12.81 14.63
N LYS A 464 -39.73 13.98 14.82
CA LYS A 464 -40.34 15.28 14.48
C LYS A 464 -40.56 15.38 12.96
N VAL A 465 -39.60 14.96 12.14
CA VAL A 465 -39.72 14.94 10.67
C VAL A 465 -40.89 14.07 10.22
N VAL A 466 -41.01 12.84 10.75
CA VAL A 466 -42.14 11.95 10.45
C VAL A 466 -43.47 12.58 10.89
N THR A 467 -43.52 13.18 12.07
CA THR A 467 -44.73 13.86 12.57
C THR A 467 -45.15 15.02 11.67
N LEU A 468 -44.18 15.76 11.10
CA LEU A 468 -44.45 16.79 10.11
C LEU A 468 -44.99 16.18 8.81
N LEU A 469 -44.35 15.14 8.29
CA LEU A 469 -44.78 14.44 7.07
C LEU A 469 -46.20 13.90 7.17
N LEU A 470 -46.60 13.39 8.34
CA LEU A 470 -47.95 12.85 8.57
C LEU A 470 -49.02 13.93 8.78
N ASN A 471 -48.73 15.03 9.48
CA ASN A 471 -49.78 15.96 9.93
C ASN A 471 -49.86 17.29 9.17
N GLN A 472 -48.83 17.68 8.43
CA GLN A 472 -48.76 19.00 7.78
C GLN A 472 -49.02 18.92 6.27
N THR A 473 -49.13 20.07 5.62
CA THR A 473 -49.27 20.20 4.16
C THR A 473 -47.93 20.06 3.43
N ALA A 474 -47.94 19.55 2.19
CA ALA A 474 -46.72 19.23 1.43
C ALA A 474 -45.73 20.40 1.33
N LYS A 475 -46.24 21.62 1.08
CA LYS A 475 -45.42 22.85 1.01
C LYS A 475 -44.75 23.19 2.33
N THR A 476 -45.46 22.99 3.45
CA THR A 476 -44.92 23.26 4.79
C THR A 476 -43.87 22.22 5.17
N CYS A 477 -44.10 20.94 4.85
CA CYS A 477 -43.13 19.86 5.06
C CYS A 477 -41.83 20.14 4.29
N MET A 478 -41.93 20.45 3.00
CA MET A 478 -40.77 20.72 2.16
C MET A 478 -39.92 21.87 2.70
N ASN A 479 -40.54 23.00 3.05
CA ASN A 479 -39.81 24.15 3.59
C ASN A 479 -39.17 23.87 4.95
N LYS A 480 -39.87 23.18 5.87
CA LYS A 480 -39.34 22.88 7.20
C LYS A 480 -38.22 21.83 7.16
N ILE A 481 -38.39 20.78 6.35
CA ILE A 481 -37.37 19.72 6.20
C ILE A 481 -36.16 20.29 5.47
N LYS A 482 -36.34 21.07 4.40
CA LYS A 482 -35.24 21.77 3.71
C LYS A 482 -34.47 22.66 4.69
N LYS A 483 -35.18 23.48 5.48
CA LYS A 483 -34.54 24.33 6.49
C LYS A 483 -33.75 23.51 7.51
N SER A 484 -34.34 22.46 8.08
CA SER A 484 -33.69 21.60 9.06
C SER A 484 -32.47 20.84 8.50
N LEU A 485 -32.54 20.38 7.25
CA LEU A 485 -31.45 19.69 6.55
C LEU A 485 -30.27 20.64 6.29
N PHE A 486 -30.55 21.85 5.79
CA PHE A 486 -29.52 22.84 5.46
C PHE A 486 -28.87 23.48 6.69
N GLU A 487 -29.66 23.78 7.74
CA GLU A 487 -29.12 24.38 8.98
C GLU A 487 -28.20 23.41 9.74
N ASN A 488 -28.49 22.10 9.69
CA ASN A 488 -27.71 21.08 10.39
C ASN A 488 -26.69 20.36 9.49
N GLY A 489 -26.71 20.60 8.18
CA GLY A 489 -25.76 20.01 7.22
C GLY A 489 -25.96 18.52 6.94
N TYR A 490 -27.15 17.97 7.16
CA TYR A 490 -27.43 16.55 6.96
C TYR A 490 -27.58 16.19 5.48
N ALA A 491 -27.05 15.02 5.08
CA ALA A 491 -27.29 14.47 3.77
C ALA A 491 -28.71 13.88 3.67
N LEU A 492 -29.35 14.04 2.51
CA LEU A 492 -30.68 13.49 2.26
C LEU A 492 -30.69 11.95 2.33
N GLN A 493 -29.60 11.30 1.92
CA GLN A 493 -29.44 9.85 1.98
C GLN A 493 -29.56 9.33 3.42
N ASP A 494 -28.87 9.97 4.39
CA ASP A 494 -28.94 9.58 5.79
C ASP A 494 -30.36 9.70 6.36
N VAL A 495 -31.09 10.77 5.97
CA VAL A 495 -32.49 10.97 6.35
C VAL A 495 -33.38 9.86 5.79
N ILE A 496 -33.19 9.47 4.53
CA ILE A 496 -33.97 8.39 3.90
C ILE A 496 -33.73 7.05 4.60
N THR A 497 -32.47 6.70 4.89
CA THR A 497 -32.16 5.46 5.61
C THR A 497 -32.83 5.42 6.99
N HIS A 498 -32.86 6.54 7.72
CA HIS A 498 -33.55 6.62 9.01
C HIS A 498 -35.08 6.62 8.87
N LEU A 499 -35.63 7.24 7.82
CA LEU A 499 -37.07 7.20 7.54
C LEU A 499 -37.52 5.79 7.20
N HIS A 500 -36.72 5.03 6.45
CA HIS A 500 -36.97 3.62 6.17
C HIS A 500 -37.03 2.81 7.47
N ASP A 501 -36.01 2.93 8.33
CA ASP A 501 -35.97 2.20 9.61
C ASP A 501 -37.14 2.60 10.53
N LEU A 502 -37.55 3.87 10.51
CA LEU A 502 -38.72 4.35 11.26
C LEU A 502 -40.05 3.88 10.68
N ALA A 503 -40.20 3.79 9.36
CA ALA A 503 -41.43 3.37 8.71
C ALA A 503 -41.86 1.96 9.16
N PHE A 504 -40.91 1.04 9.35
CA PHE A 504 -41.17 -0.29 9.90
C PHE A 504 -41.56 -0.31 11.38
N SER A 505 -41.22 0.74 12.13
CA SER A 505 -41.58 0.88 13.55
C SER A 505 -42.93 1.57 13.77
N MET A 506 -43.53 2.10 12.71
CA MET A 506 -44.79 2.84 12.78
C MET A 506 -45.99 1.90 12.69
N ASP A 507 -47.02 2.22 13.47
CA ASP A 507 -48.32 1.54 13.41
C ASP A 507 -49.17 2.17 12.28
N ILE A 508 -48.93 1.72 11.04
CA ILE A 508 -49.63 2.18 9.83
C ILE A 508 -50.12 0.97 9.01
N PRO A 509 -51.20 1.10 8.20
CA PRO A 509 -51.69 0.01 7.37
C PRO A 509 -50.64 -0.49 6.38
N ASP A 510 -50.62 -1.81 6.12
CA ASP A 510 -49.66 -2.46 5.21
C ASP A 510 -49.65 -1.83 3.80
N SER A 511 -50.81 -1.36 3.31
CA SER A 511 -50.93 -0.66 2.02
C SER A 511 -50.14 0.64 2.00
N ALA A 512 -50.28 1.45 3.06
CA ALA A 512 -49.56 2.71 3.21
C ALA A 512 -48.07 2.48 3.47
N MET A 513 -47.72 1.47 4.27
CA MET A 513 -46.33 1.09 4.51
C MET A 513 -45.64 0.67 3.20
N SER A 514 -46.30 -0.16 2.39
CA SER A 514 -45.78 -0.59 1.09
C SER A 514 -45.55 0.59 0.15
N ALA A 515 -46.48 1.55 0.09
CA ALA A 515 -46.33 2.74 -0.75
C ALA A 515 -45.13 3.61 -0.32
N ILE A 516 -44.94 3.80 1.00
CA ILE A 516 -43.80 4.54 1.54
C ILE A 516 -42.48 3.85 1.19
N ILE A 517 -42.39 2.53 1.39
CA ILE A 517 -41.15 1.78 1.16
C ILE A 517 -40.77 1.81 -0.33
N VAL A 518 -41.72 1.60 -1.23
CA VAL A 518 -41.48 1.67 -2.69
C VAL A 518 -41.00 3.07 -3.07
N GLY A 519 -41.69 4.12 -2.62
CA GLY A 519 -41.30 5.50 -2.91
C GLY A 519 -39.93 5.87 -2.35
N LEU A 520 -39.61 5.46 -1.11
CA LEU A 520 -38.28 5.68 -0.53
C LEU A 520 -37.18 4.92 -1.28
N GLY A 521 -37.46 3.70 -1.75
CA GLY A 521 -36.53 2.90 -2.55
C GLY A 521 -36.21 3.54 -3.91
N GLU A 522 -37.23 4.04 -4.61
CA GLU A 522 -37.04 4.77 -5.88
C GLU A 522 -36.20 6.04 -5.68
N VAL A 523 -36.44 6.77 -4.58
CA VAL A 523 -35.65 7.96 -4.23
C VAL A 523 -34.20 7.58 -3.92
N GLU A 524 -33.96 6.51 -3.17
CA GLU A 524 -32.61 6.03 -2.85
C GLU A 524 -31.84 5.62 -4.12
N GLU A 525 -32.49 4.91 -5.05
CA GLU A 525 -31.91 4.56 -6.35
C GLU A 525 -31.58 5.82 -7.16
N ASN A 526 -32.51 6.77 -7.25
CA ASN A 526 -32.28 8.03 -7.97
C ASN A 526 -31.13 8.84 -7.36
N LEU A 527 -31.00 8.88 -6.04
CA LEU A 527 -29.87 9.54 -5.36
C LEU A 527 -28.55 8.84 -5.64
N SER A 528 -28.53 7.50 -5.78
CA SER A 528 -27.33 6.74 -6.12
C SER A 528 -26.79 7.06 -7.53
N THR A 529 -27.67 7.50 -8.45
CA THR A 529 -27.30 7.92 -9.82
C THR A 529 -26.88 9.39 -9.93
N GLY A 530 -26.95 10.15 -8.83
CA GLY A 530 -26.51 11.55 -8.78
C GLY A 530 -27.59 12.59 -9.12
N CYS A 531 -28.88 12.27 -8.88
CA CYS A 531 -29.99 13.18 -9.10
C CYS A 531 -30.02 14.38 -8.10
N SER A 532 -30.76 15.44 -8.46
CA SER A 532 -30.90 16.65 -7.62
C SER A 532 -31.57 16.38 -6.28
N ASN A 533 -30.90 16.76 -5.18
CA ASN A 533 -31.42 16.64 -3.81
C ASN A 533 -32.77 17.33 -3.60
N GLU A 534 -33.03 18.45 -4.28
CA GLU A 534 -34.28 19.20 -4.10
C GLU A 534 -35.49 18.45 -4.70
N THR A 535 -35.31 17.90 -5.90
CA THR A 535 -36.36 17.09 -6.56
C THR A 535 -36.60 15.80 -5.78
N GLN A 536 -35.53 15.17 -5.29
CA GLN A 536 -35.64 13.93 -4.51
C GLN A 536 -36.29 14.17 -3.15
N LEU A 537 -36.03 15.30 -2.48
CA LEU A 537 -36.75 15.68 -1.27
C LEU A 537 -38.26 15.86 -1.54
N ALA A 538 -38.62 16.47 -2.68
CA ALA A 538 -40.01 16.58 -3.08
C ALA A 538 -40.66 15.20 -3.33
N ALA A 539 -39.92 14.25 -3.90
CA ALA A 539 -40.36 12.88 -4.10
C ALA A 539 -40.57 12.13 -2.77
N VAL A 540 -39.69 12.32 -1.77
CA VAL A 540 -39.92 11.79 -0.41
C VAL A 540 -41.23 12.32 0.16
N VAL A 541 -41.48 13.62 0.07
CA VAL A 541 -42.74 14.21 0.55
C VAL A 541 -43.93 13.63 -0.24
N ALA A 542 -43.82 13.49 -1.56
CA ALA A 542 -44.88 12.92 -2.39
C ALA A 542 -45.24 11.49 -1.97
N ALA A 543 -44.25 10.61 -1.73
CA ALA A 543 -44.46 9.23 -1.31
C ALA A 543 -45.27 9.13 0.00
N PHE A 544 -44.97 9.98 0.99
CA PHE A 544 -45.75 10.02 2.24
C PHE A 544 -47.17 10.53 2.06
N PHE A 545 -47.44 11.37 1.06
CA PHE A 545 -48.78 11.87 0.77
C PHE A 545 -49.61 10.90 -0.07
N GLU A 546 -48.98 10.20 -1.01
CA GLU A 546 -49.60 9.09 -1.73
C GLU A 546 -50.01 7.98 -0.75
N ALA A 547 -49.15 7.64 0.20
CA ALA A 547 -49.47 6.66 1.23
C ALA A 547 -50.69 7.05 2.09
N LYS A 548 -50.92 8.35 2.34
CA LYS A 548 -52.14 8.82 3.03
C LYS A 548 -53.41 8.63 2.21
N SER A 549 -53.30 8.62 0.88
CA SER A 549 -54.46 8.37 0.00
C SER A 549 -54.83 6.88 -0.07
N CYS A 550 -53.95 5.99 0.40
CA CYS A 550 -54.16 4.55 0.49
C CYS A 550 -54.81 4.09 1.81
N VAL A 551 -55.02 5.02 2.75
CA VAL A 551 -55.74 4.86 4.03
C VAL A 551 -57.07 5.56 3.91
#